data_AF-A0A382WZE1-F1
#
_entry.id   AF-A0A382WZE1-F1
#
_cell.length_a   1.000
_cell.length_b   1.000
_cell.length_c   1.000
_cell.angle_alpha   90.00
_cell.angle_beta   90.00
_cell.angle_gamma   90.00
#
_symmetry.space_group_name_H-M   'P 1'
#
loop_
_entity.id
_entity.type
_entity.pdbx_description
1 polymer ?
#
loop_
_entity_poly.entity_id
_entity_poly.type
_entity_poly.pdbx_seq_one_letter_code
_entity_poly.pdbx_strand_id
1 'polypeptide(L)' 'YQIPDRPGLSLMTGNAGALEITVDGKIVPEVGKLGEVRRKILMEVESLKSGQAVVE' A
#
# COMPACT_ATOMS: atom_id res chain seq x y z
N TYR A 1 9.91 4.42 -4.40
CA TYR A 1 9.37 5.66 -4.98
C TYR A 1 8.72 6.44 -3.85
N GLN A 2 8.91 7.75 -3.77
CA GLN A 2 8.28 8.59 -2.73
C GLN A 2 6.97 9.17 -3.27
N ILE A 3 5.90 9.08 -2.47
CA ILE A 3 4.61 9.65 -2.83
C ILE A 3 4.37 10.94 -2.03
N PRO A 4 3.60 11.91 -2.57
CA PRO A 4 3.20 13.08 -1.79
C PRO A 4 2.34 12.69 -0.59
N ASP A 5 2.59 13.31 0.56
CA ASP A 5 1.75 13.16 1.75
C ASP A 5 0.49 14.01 1.59
N ARG A 6 -0.52 13.44 0.90
CA ARG A 6 -1.83 14.06 0.69
C ARG A 6 -2.91 12.99 0.60
N PRO A 7 -4.13 13.28 1.08
CA PRO A 7 -5.21 12.32 1.09
C PRO A 7 -5.71 11.99 -0.32
N GLY A 8 -6.38 10.84 -0.44
CA GLY A 8 -7.06 10.42 -1.67
C GLY A 8 -6.14 9.82 -2.73
N LEU A 9 -4.91 9.46 -2.37
CA LEU A 9 -4.01 8.72 -3.24
C LEU A 9 -4.30 7.21 -3.18
N SER A 10 -4.28 6.57 -4.34
CA SER A 10 -4.38 5.12 -4.47
C SER A 10 -3.30 4.54 -5.37
N LEU A 11 -2.74 3.40 -5.00
CA LEU A 11 -1.78 2.64 -5.79
C LEU A 11 -2.47 1.47 -6.51
N MET A 12 -2.05 1.26 -7.77
CA MET A 12 -2.29 0.04 -8.52
C MET A 12 -0.96 -0.66 -8.80
N THR A 13 -0.91 -1.97 -8.57
CA THR A 13 0.28 -2.81 -8.81
C THR A 13 -0.12 -4.19 -9.31
N GLY A 14 0.73 -4.78 -10.16
CA GLY A 14 0.57 -6.13 -10.68
C GLY A 14 1.22 -7.22 -9.82
N ASN A 15 1.97 -6.85 -8.78
CA ASN A 15 2.63 -7.81 -7.88
C ASN A 15 2.63 -7.24 -6.45
N ALA A 16 1.45 -7.24 -5.81
CA ALA A 16 1.24 -6.63 -4.50
C ALA A 16 2.15 -7.21 -3.41
N GLY A 17 2.35 -8.53 -3.38
CA GLY A 17 3.20 -9.19 -2.37
C GLY A 17 4.71 -9.05 -2.60
N ALA A 18 5.14 -8.41 -3.69
CA ALA A 18 6.56 -8.07 -3.88
C ALA A 18 6.88 -6.62 -3.50
N LEU A 19 5.90 -5.85 -3.03
CA LEU A 19 6.10 -4.47 -2.62
C LEU A 19 6.43 -4.38 -1.13
N GLU A 20 7.61 -3.87 -0.82
CA GLU A 20 7.91 -3.32 0.50
C GLU A 20 7.44 -1.86 0.54
N ILE A 21 6.49 -1.58 1.42
CA ILE A 21 6.01 -0.22 1.69
C ILE A 21 6.56 0.19 3.05
N THR A 22 7.18 1.37 3.10
CA THR A 22 7.64 1.97 4.36
C THR A 22 6.89 3.26 4.64
N VAL A 23 6.55 3.46 5.91
CA VAL A 23 5.98 4.70 6.43
C VAL A 23 6.81 5.10 7.64
N ASP A 24 7.35 6.32 7.62
CA ASP A 24 8.26 6.82 8.67
C ASP A 24 9.45 5.88 8.93
N GLY A 25 9.95 5.22 7.88
CA GLY A 25 11.06 4.26 7.96
C GLY A 25 10.67 2.88 8.52
N LYS A 26 9.39 2.61 8.79
CA LYS A 26 8.89 1.31 9.25
C LYS A 26 8.17 0.58 8.12
N ILE A 27 8.48 -0.70 7.96
CA ILE A 27 7.77 -1.58 7.03
C ILE A 27 6.34 -1.77 7.54
N VAL A 28 5.37 -1.59 6.65
CA VAL A 28 3.94 -1.84 6.91
C VAL A 28 3.53 -3.22 6.42
N PRO A 29 2.37 -3.76 6.85
CA PRO A 29 1.84 -5.02 6.32
C PRO A 29 1.78 -5.08 4.80
N GLU A 30 1.97 -6.30 4.26
CA GLU A 30 1.81 -6.56 2.83
C GLU A 30 0.40 -6.22 2.35
N VAL A 31 0.31 -5.72 1.11
CA VAL A 31 -0.95 -5.28 0.50
C VAL A 31 -1.56 -6.32 -0.46
N GLY A 32 -1.04 -7.54 -0.43
CA GLY A 32 -1.51 -8.68 -1.23
C GLY A 32 -0.46 -9.78 -1.35
N LYS A 33 -0.79 -10.85 -2.07
CA LYS A 33 0.11 -11.98 -2.31
C LYS A 33 1.05 -11.73 -3.49
N LEU A 34 2.10 -12.53 -3.60
CA LEU A 34 2.96 -12.55 -4.78
C LEU A 34 2.14 -12.81 -6.05
N GLY A 35 2.35 -11.99 -7.08
CA GLY A 35 1.65 -12.04 -8.36
C GLY A 35 0.20 -11.51 -8.32
N GLU A 36 -0.28 -11.05 -7.17
CA GLU A 36 -1.64 -10.52 -7.04
C GLU A 36 -1.73 -9.09 -7.56
N VAL A 37 -2.73 -8.84 -8.40
CA VAL A 37 -3.03 -7.51 -8.93
C VAL A 37 -4.00 -6.77 -8.02
N ARG A 38 -3.60 -5.60 -7.52
CA ARG A 38 -4.44 -4.71 -6.69
C ARG A 38 -4.53 -3.33 -7.32
N ARG A 39 -5.73 -2.72 -7.32
CA ARG A 39 -6.04 -1.49 -8.07
C ARG A 39 -6.44 -0.28 -7.21
N LYS A 40 -6.68 -0.49 -5.92
CA LYS A 40 -7.18 0.53 -4.98
C LYS A 40 -6.52 0.41 -3.60
N ILE A 41 -5.19 0.32 -3.59
CA ILE A 41 -4.45 0.35 -2.32
C ILE A 41 -4.43 1.80 -1.85
N LEU A 42 -5.12 2.10 -0.76
CA LEU A 42 -5.12 3.43 -0.14
C LEU A 42 -3.73 3.75 0.39
N MET A 43 -3.25 4.95 0.10
CA MET A 43 -1.96 5.43 0.60
C MET A 43 -2.10 6.25 1.89
N GLU A 44 -3.22 6.11 2.59
CA GLU A 44 -3.43 6.71 3.91
C GLU A 44 -2.56 6.00 4.94
N VAL A 45 -1.80 6.78 5.71
CA VAL A 45 -0.79 6.28 6.67
C VAL A 45 -1.38 5.27 7.66
N GLU A 46 -2.53 5.58 8.23
CA GLU A 46 -3.19 4.71 9.22
C GLU A 46 -3.72 3.42 8.59
N SER A 47 -4.25 3.48 7.37
CA SER A 47 -4.70 2.28 6.64
C SER A 47 -3.53 1.37 6.28
N LEU A 48 -2.39 1.94 5.89
CA LEU A 48 -1.16 1.18 5.62
C LEU A 48 -0.65 0.52 6.90
N LYS A 49 -0.47 1.29 7.98
CA LYS A 49 0.04 0.79 9.27
C LYS A 49 -0.86 -0.31 9.87
N SER A 50 -2.18 -0.22 9.69
CA SER A 50 -3.17 -1.18 10.21
C SER A 50 -3.44 -2.38 9.28
N GLY A 51 -2.88 -2.39 8.07
CA GLY A 51 -3.14 -3.45 7.08
C GLY A 51 -4.54 -3.38 6.44
N GLN A 52 -5.23 -2.25 6.56
CA GLN A 52 -6.57 -2.00 6.00
C GLN A 52 -6.55 -1.15 4.73
N ALA A 53 -5.37 -0.97 4.12
CA ALA A 53 -5.19 -0.17 2.91
C ALA A 53 -5.86 -0.78 1.66
N VAL A 54 -6.16 -2.08 1.68
CA VAL A 54 -6.74 -2.77 0.54
C VAL A 54 -8.27 -2.72 0.61
N VAL A 55 -8.88 -1.96 -0.29
CA VAL A 55 -10.33 -1.89 -0.46
C VAL A 55 -10.74 -2.76 -1.65
N GLU A 56 -11.80 -3.56 -1.50
CA GLU A 56 -12.38 -4.36 -2.59
C GLU A 56 -12.92 -3.48 -3.76
#